data_AF-A0A4R0WTV1-F1
#
_entry.id   AF-A0A4R0WTV1-F1
#
_cell.length_a   1.000
_cell.length_b   1.000
_cell.length_c   1.000
_cell.angle_alpha   90.00
_cell.angle_beta   90.00
_cell.angle_gamma   90.00
#
_symmetry.space_group_name_H-M   'P 1'
#
loop_
_entity.id
_entity.type
_entity.pdbx_description
1 polymer ?
#
loop_
_entity_poly.entity_id
_entity_poly.type
_entity_poly.pdbx_seq_one_letter_code
_entity_poly.pdbx_strand_id
1 'polypeptide(L)'
;MPQAAWDDWCEHRETKHADGDAPWTRVAAKISLKKLAKLREQGHEPVACIEEAALRGWTGLFPVKAEEQSAAGGQLIPADWHKSVAGVTARGKQIGREQREGEVFMRFKSRVVKAAGPGEWMEEMLR
;
A
#
# COMPACT_ATOMS: atom_id res chain seq x y z
N MET A 1 19.94 5.56 -13.08
CA MET A 1 20.00 4.61 -11.95
C MET A 1 21.45 4.51 -11.52
N PRO A 2 21.75 4.44 -10.22
CA PRO A 2 23.10 4.24 -9.72
C PRO A 2 23.70 2.92 -10.21
N GLN A 3 25.02 2.88 -10.43
CA GLN A 3 25.73 1.67 -10.85
C GLN A 3 25.70 0.60 -9.75
N ALA A 4 25.90 1.00 -8.49
CA ALA A 4 25.89 0.08 -7.34
C ALA A 4 24.61 -0.77 -7.26
N ALA A 5 23.43 -0.15 -7.37
CA ALA A 5 22.15 -0.88 -7.35
C ALA A 5 22.01 -1.90 -8.50
N TRP A 6 22.63 -1.63 -9.66
CA TRP A 6 22.66 -2.58 -10.76
C TRP A 6 23.60 -3.76 -10.46
N ASP A 7 24.75 -3.49 -9.85
CA ASP A 7 25.71 -4.51 -9.45
C ASP A 7 25.09 -5.44 -8.39
N ASP A 8 24.38 -4.88 -7.40
CA ASP A 8 23.62 -5.64 -6.39
C ASP A 8 22.57 -6.55 -7.02
N TRP A 9 21.83 -6.06 -8.04
CA TRP A 9 20.88 -6.88 -8.78
C TRP A 9 21.54 -8.01 -9.56
N CYS A 10 22.72 -7.78 -10.13
CA CYS A 10 23.47 -8.80 -10.83
C CYS A 10 23.93 -9.89 -9.87
N GLU A 11 24.52 -9.52 -8.72
CA GLU A 11 24.97 -10.46 -7.68
C GLU A 11 23.82 -11.35 -7.18
N HIS A 12 22.65 -10.75 -6.91
CA HIS A 12 21.45 -11.49 -6.53
C HIS A 12 21.04 -12.52 -7.60
N ARG A 13 21.04 -12.12 -8.87
CA ARG A 13 20.67 -13.03 -9.98
C ARG A 13 21.71 -14.12 -10.22
N GLU A 14 22.99 -13.83 -10.02
CA GLU A 14 24.07 -14.81 -10.08
C GLU A 14 23.94 -15.85 -8.97
N THR A 15 23.58 -15.43 -7.76
CA THR A 15 23.29 -16.33 -6.63
C THR A 15 22.11 -17.25 -6.98
N LYS A 16 20.98 -16.69 -7.43
CA LYS A 16 19.80 -17.48 -7.86
C LYS A 16 20.07 -18.41 -9.04
N HIS A 17 21.02 -18.05 -9.91
CA HIS A 17 21.46 -18.90 -10.99
C HIS A 17 22.31 -20.07 -10.49
N ALA A 18 23.21 -19.82 -9.53
CA ALA A 18 24.02 -20.86 -8.90
C ALA A 18 23.15 -21.88 -8.14
N ASP A 19 22.05 -21.43 -7.53
CA ASP A 19 21.04 -22.30 -6.90
C ASP A 19 20.24 -23.16 -7.91
N GLY A 20 20.39 -22.90 -9.22
CA GLY A 20 19.70 -23.61 -10.29
C GLY A 20 18.24 -23.17 -10.51
N ASP A 21 17.76 -22.18 -9.75
CA ASP A 21 16.35 -21.78 -9.73
C ASP A 21 15.96 -20.93 -10.95
N ALA A 22 16.88 -20.11 -11.48
CA ALA A 22 16.60 -19.29 -12.66
C ALA A 22 17.85 -18.89 -13.48
N PRO A 23 17.91 -19.20 -14.79
CA PRO A 23 19.04 -18.88 -15.65
C PRO A 23 19.35 -17.37 -15.68
N TRP A 24 20.60 -17.01 -15.39
CA TRP A 24 21.09 -15.64 -15.54
C TRP A 24 21.91 -15.52 -16.82
N THR A 25 21.35 -14.83 -17.81
CA THR A 25 21.97 -14.67 -19.13
C THR A 25 22.07 -13.20 -19.49
N ARG A 26 22.93 -12.88 -20.46
CA ARG A 26 23.04 -11.53 -21.00
C ARG A 26 21.71 -11.02 -21.59
N VAL A 27 20.84 -11.91 -22.05
CA VAL A 27 19.49 -11.55 -22.53
C VAL A 27 18.60 -11.16 -21.35
N ALA A 28 18.64 -11.93 -20.25
CA ALA A 28 17.92 -11.59 -19.02
C ALA A 28 18.35 -10.23 -18.46
N ALA A 29 19.66 -9.94 -18.42
CA ALA A 29 20.18 -8.64 -18.00
C ALA A 29 19.61 -7.48 -18.85
N LYS A 30 19.59 -7.62 -20.18
CA LYS A 30 18.98 -6.62 -21.07
C LYS A 30 17.48 -6.42 -20.80
N ILE A 31 16.76 -7.51 -20.51
CA ILE A 31 15.32 -7.46 -20.20
C ILE A 31 15.09 -6.78 -18.84
N SER A 32 15.91 -7.06 -17.82
CA SER A 32 15.86 -6.39 -16.52
C SER A 32 16.01 -4.87 -16.68
N LEU A 33 16.99 -4.41 -17.46
CA LEU A 33 17.16 -2.97 -17.73
C LEU A 33 15.94 -2.34 -18.42
N LYS A 34 15.36 -3.03 -19.42
CA LYS A 34 14.12 -2.56 -20.08
C LYS A 34 12.95 -2.49 -19.10
N LYS A 35 12.84 -3.45 -18.20
CA LYS A 35 11.80 -3.51 -17.17
C LYS A 35 11.94 -2.37 -16.16
N LEU A 36 13.16 -2.11 -15.68
CA LEU A 36 13.47 -0.97 -14.79
C LEU A 36 13.19 0.37 -15.45
N ALA A 37 13.56 0.52 -16.74
CA ALA A 37 13.22 1.73 -17.50
C ALA A 37 11.70 1.94 -17.57
N LYS A 38 10.95 0.89 -17.89
CA LYS A 38 9.48 0.94 -17.92
C LYS A 38 8.86 1.25 -16.56
N LEU A 39 9.39 0.68 -15.48
CA LEU A 39 8.95 0.97 -14.11
C LEU A 39 9.21 2.45 -13.75
N ARG A 40 10.36 2.99 -14.18
CA ARG A 40 10.68 4.42 -14.03
C ARG A 40 9.72 5.32 -14.79
N GLU A 41 9.37 4.97 -16.03
CA GLU A 41 8.38 5.70 -16.83
C GLU A 41 6.99 5.69 -16.17
N GLN A 42 6.69 4.65 -15.40
CA GLN A 42 5.46 4.52 -14.61
C GLN A 42 5.51 5.25 -13.25
N GLY A 43 6.62 5.93 -12.94
CA GLY A 43 6.81 6.68 -11.70
C GLY A 43 7.33 5.85 -10.52
N HIS A 44 7.69 4.58 -10.75
CA HIS A 44 8.33 3.76 -9.72
C HIS A 44 9.83 4.03 -9.66
N GLU A 45 10.39 3.95 -8.47
CA GLU A 45 11.81 4.13 -8.25
C GLU A 45 12.55 2.79 -8.52
N PRO A 46 13.47 2.73 -9.52
CA PRO A 46 14.13 1.48 -9.91
C PRO A 46 14.97 0.82 -8.82
N VAL A 47 15.63 1.60 -7.94
CA VAL A 47 16.47 1.06 -6.86
C VAL A 47 15.58 0.34 -5.84
N ALA A 48 14.50 0.96 -5.40
CA ALA A 48 13.51 0.35 -4.51
C ALA A 48 12.91 -0.94 -5.09
N CYS A 49 12.68 -1.00 -6.41
CA CYS A 49 12.20 -2.22 -7.07
C CYS A 49 13.23 -3.37 -7.01
N ILE A 50 14.52 -3.05 -7.09
CA ILE A 50 15.62 -4.01 -6.97
C ILE A 50 15.74 -4.49 -5.52
N GLU A 51 15.78 -3.55 -4.57
CA GLU A 51 15.89 -3.85 -3.14
C GLU A 51 14.76 -4.77 -2.68
N GLU A 52 13.53 -4.46 -3.09
CA GLU A 52 12.35 -5.24 -2.75
C GLU A 52 12.36 -6.65 -3.40
N ALA A 53 12.81 -6.74 -4.65
CA ALA A 53 12.96 -8.03 -5.32
C ALA A 53 14.04 -8.90 -4.66
N ALA A 54 15.18 -8.30 -4.28
CA ALA A 54 16.25 -8.98 -3.57
C ALA A 54 15.78 -9.46 -2.19
N LEU A 55 15.13 -8.59 -1.41
CA LEU A 55 14.58 -8.90 -0.09
C LEU A 55 13.62 -10.09 -0.13
N ARG A 56 12.78 -10.17 -1.17
CA ARG A 56 11.80 -11.25 -1.36
C ARG A 56 12.33 -12.47 -2.11
N GLY A 57 13.60 -12.46 -2.53
CA GLY A 57 14.19 -13.56 -3.27
C GLY A 57 13.68 -13.70 -4.72
N TRP A 58 13.06 -12.66 -5.28
CA TRP A 58 12.46 -12.71 -6.62
C TRP A 58 13.49 -12.59 -7.73
N THR A 59 13.26 -13.29 -8.83
CA THR A 59 14.08 -13.21 -10.05
C THR A 59 13.48 -12.26 -11.10
N GLY A 60 12.27 -11.75 -10.83
CA GLY A 60 11.57 -10.74 -11.61
C GLY A 60 11.49 -9.38 -10.91
N LEU A 61 11.38 -8.31 -11.69
CA LEU A 61 11.27 -6.94 -11.21
C LEU A 61 9.83 -6.46 -11.35
N PHE A 62 9.28 -6.03 -10.22
CA PHE A 62 7.90 -5.62 -10.07
C PHE A 62 7.87 -4.21 -9.47
N PRO A 63 6.81 -3.43 -9.72
CA PRO A 63 6.63 -2.20 -8.98
C PRO A 63 6.62 -2.54 -7.49
N VAL A 64 7.39 -1.79 -6.70
CA VAL A 64 7.23 -1.83 -5.25
C VAL A 64 5.77 -1.45 -5.01
N LYS A 65 4.99 -2.40 -4.47
CA LYS A 65 3.80 -1.99 -3.72
C LYS A 65 4.40 -1.12 -2.65
N ALA A 66 4.27 0.20 -2.81
CA ALA A 66 4.34 1.05 -1.66
C ALA A 66 3.50 0.32 -0.62
N GLU A 67 4.08 -0.05 0.51
CA GLU A 67 3.34 0.15 1.73
C GLU A 67 2.81 1.56 1.58
N GLU A 68 1.54 1.59 1.20
CA GLU A 68 0.77 2.77 1.06
C GLU A 68 0.91 3.50 2.40
N GLN A 69 1.86 4.44 2.47
CA GLN A 69 1.42 5.80 2.73
C GLN A 69 0.31 6.06 1.72
N SER A 70 -0.90 5.75 2.15
CA SER A 70 -2.11 5.66 1.35
C SER A 70 -2.35 6.97 0.64
N ALA A 71 -1.90 7.04 -0.61
CA ALA A 71 -2.37 8.00 -1.59
C ALA A 71 -3.46 7.41 -2.49
N ALA A 72 -4.08 6.29 -2.08
CA ALA A 72 -5.37 5.82 -2.58
C ALA A 72 -6.39 5.67 -1.43
N GLY A 73 -6.94 6.80 -0.97
CA GLY A 73 -8.32 6.88 -0.46
C GLY A 73 -8.68 6.20 0.88
N GLY A 74 -7.78 5.48 1.53
CA GLY A 74 -7.94 5.06 2.93
C GLY A 74 -7.58 6.20 3.86
N GLN A 75 -8.47 7.16 4.08
CA GLN A 75 -8.28 8.16 5.14
C GLN A 75 -7.99 7.38 6.45
N LEU A 76 -6.78 7.52 7.01
CA LEU A 76 -6.46 7.01 8.33
C LEU A 76 -7.50 7.60 9.30
N ILE A 77 -8.45 6.78 9.70
CA ILE A 77 -9.52 7.17 10.60
C ILE A 77 -8.90 7.16 12.01
N PRO A 78 -8.74 8.31 12.68
CA PRO A 78 -8.19 8.34 14.03
C PRO A 78 -9.02 7.47 14.97
N ALA A 79 -8.42 6.89 16.02
CA ALA A 79 -9.16 6.09 17.01
C ALA A 79 -10.36 6.88 17.60
N ASP A 80 -10.20 8.19 17.75
CA ASP A 80 -11.20 9.15 18.22
C ASP A 80 -12.14 9.70 17.12
N TRP A 81 -12.27 9.04 15.97
CA TRP A 81 -13.09 9.49 14.83
C TRP A 81 -14.52 9.90 15.17
N HIS A 82 -15.10 9.30 16.21
CA HIS A 82 -16.46 9.60 16.69
C HIS A 82 -16.59 11.01 17.28
N LYS A 83 -15.48 11.71 17.58
CA LYS A 83 -15.46 13.05 18.18
C LYS A 83 -15.56 14.18 17.17
N SER A 84 -15.37 13.91 15.87
CA SER A 84 -15.38 14.94 14.83
C SER A 84 -16.35 14.60 13.69
N VAL A 85 -16.90 15.65 13.06
CA VAL A 85 -17.77 15.51 11.88
C VAL A 85 -17.02 14.82 10.73
N ALA A 86 -15.78 15.24 10.48
CA ALA A 86 -14.93 14.65 9.44
C ALA A 86 -14.63 13.17 9.70
N GLY A 87 -14.35 12.77 10.95
CA GLY A 87 -14.07 11.39 11.32
C GLY A 87 -15.29 10.47 11.18
N VAL A 88 -16.47 10.92 11.62
CA VAL A 88 -17.73 10.18 11.46
C VAL A 88 -18.09 10.01 9.99
N THR A 89 -17.90 11.05 9.16
CA THR A 89 -18.16 10.96 7.72
C THR A 89 -17.19 10.01 7.02
N ALA A 90 -15.90 10.09 7.33
CA ALA A 90 -14.89 9.17 6.80
C ALA A 90 -15.21 7.71 7.19
N ARG A 91 -15.59 7.47 8.46
CA ARG A 91 -15.93 6.13 8.96
C ARG A 91 -17.21 5.62 8.34
N GLY A 92 -18.21 6.48 8.19
CA GLY A 92 -19.45 6.19 7.48
C GLY A 92 -19.18 5.73 6.05
N LYS A 93 -18.35 6.47 5.31
CA LYS A 93 -17.97 6.13 3.93
C LYS A 93 -17.26 4.78 3.85
N GLN A 94 -16.38 4.47 4.81
CA GLN A 94 -15.69 3.17 4.89
C GLN A 94 -16.63 1.98 5.08
N ILE A 95 -17.74 2.15 5.79
CA ILE A 95 -18.72 1.08 6.08
C ILE A 95 -20.00 1.18 5.23
N GLY A 96 -19.97 1.99 4.15
CA GLY A 96 -21.10 2.14 3.22
C GLY A 96 -22.32 2.89 3.80
N ARG A 97 -22.09 3.81 4.74
CA ARG A 97 -23.11 4.63 5.40
C ARG A 97 -22.83 6.11 5.14
N GLU A 98 -23.57 6.71 4.23
CA GLU A 98 -23.52 8.16 3.97
C GLU A 98 -24.66 8.90 4.70
N GLN A 99 -24.45 10.20 4.95
CA GLN A 99 -25.46 11.08 5.54
C GLN A 99 -26.55 11.33 4.50
N ARG A 100 -27.81 11.16 4.91
CA ARG A 100 -28.96 11.42 4.02
C ARG A 100 -29.25 12.93 3.94
N GLU A 101 -29.83 13.36 2.83
CA GLU A 101 -30.27 14.75 2.66
C GLU A 101 -31.31 15.11 3.75
N GLY A 102 -31.06 16.21 4.49
CA GLY A 102 -31.87 16.63 5.64
C GLY A 102 -31.67 15.85 6.94
N GLU A 103 -30.74 14.88 7.00
CA GLU A 103 -30.47 14.12 8.21
C GLU A 103 -29.65 14.92 9.22
N VAL A 104 -30.20 15.05 10.44
CA VAL A 104 -29.48 15.62 11.58
C VAL A 104 -28.21 14.80 11.86
N PHE A 105 -27.06 15.46 11.91
CA PHE A 105 -25.74 14.83 12.07
C PHE A 105 -25.67 13.83 13.23
N MET A 106 -26.35 14.09 14.36
CA MET A 106 -26.41 13.15 15.50
C MET A 106 -27.03 11.80 15.13
N ARG A 107 -28.07 11.77 14.28
CA ARG A 107 -28.68 10.52 13.79
C ARG A 107 -27.74 9.77 12.85
N PHE A 108 -27.02 10.51 12.00
CA PHE A 108 -25.98 9.95 11.15
C PHE A 108 -24.86 9.32 11.98
N LYS A 109 -24.32 10.03 12.97
CA LYS A 109 -23.29 9.53 13.91
C LYS A 109 -23.75 8.25 14.61
N SER A 110 -24.95 8.22 15.21
CA SER A 110 -25.47 7.01 15.86
C SER A 110 -25.54 5.80 14.93
N ARG A 111 -25.88 6.00 13.64
CA ARG A 111 -25.91 4.92 12.65
C ARG A 111 -24.51 4.42 12.29
N VAL A 112 -23.55 5.32 12.10
CA VAL A 112 -22.16 4.96 11.77
C VAL A 112 -21.52 4.20 12.93
N VAL A 113 -21.72 4.71 14.14
CA VAL A 113 -21.28 4.11 15.39
C VAL A 113 -21.87 2.71 15.57
N LYS A 114 -23.20 2.56 15.51
CA LYS A 114 -23.87 1.24 15.58
C LYS A 114 -23.39 0.24 14.52
N ALA A 115 -23.10 0.72 13.31
CA ALA A 115 -22.63 -0.13 12.21
C ALA A 115 -21.14 -0.49 12.30
N ALA A 116 -20.33 0.27 13.05
CA ALA A 116 -18.90 0.02 13.21
C ALA A 116 -18.56 -1.17 14.12
N GLY A 117 -19.54 -1.71 14.87
CA GLY A 117 -19.34 -2.82 15.80
C GLY A 117 -18.75 -2.40 17.16
N PRO A 118 -18.71 -3.30 18.16
CA PRO A 118 -18.33 -2.96 19.54
C PRO A 118 -16.94 -2.32 19.61
N GLY A 119 -16.85 -1.14 20.24
CA GLY A 119 -15.61 -0.38 20.45
C GLY A 119 -15.77 0.66 21.57
N GLU A 120 -14.71 1.41 21.89
CA GLU A 120 -14.64 2.37 23.02
C GLU A 120 -15.78 3.39 23.10
N TRP A 121 -16.47 3.66 21.99
CA TRP A 121 -17.65 4.52 21.95
C TRP A 121 -18.89 3.96 22.68
N MET A 122 -18.94 2.64 22.98
CA MET A 122 -20.05 2.04 23.75
C MET A 122 -20.04 2.52 25.22
N GLU A 123 -18.87 2.80 25.79
CA GLU A 123 -18.74 3.26 27.17
C GLU A 123 -19.25 4.71 27.35
N GLU A 124 -19.20 5.52 26.29
CA GLU A 124 -19.67 6.91 26.30
C GLU A 124 -21.20 7.03 26.07
N MET A 125 -21.84 6.05 25.42
CA MET A 125 -23.30 6.02 25.20
C MET A 125 -24.09 5.35 26.34
N LEU A 126 -23.42 4.71 27.29
CA LEU A 126 -24.00 4.04 28.47
C LEU A 126 -23.94 4.88 29.76
N ARG A 127 -23.53 6.16 29.65
CA ARG A 127 -23.42 7.10 30.78
C ARG A 127 -24.50 8.17 30.75
#